data_AF-A0A954G4K5-F1
#
_entry.id   AF-A0A954G4K5-F1
#
_cell.length_a   1.000
_cell.length_b   1.000
_cell.length_c   1.000
_cell.angle_alpha   90.00
_cell.angle_beta   90.00
_cell.angle_gamma   90.00
#
_symmetry.space_group_name_H-M   'P 1'
#
loop_
_entity.id
_entity.type
_entity.pdbx_description
1 polymer ?
#
loop_
_entity_poly.entity_id
_entity_poly.type
_entity_poly.pdbx_seq_one_letter_code
_entity_poly.pdbx_strand_id
1 'polypeptide(L)'
;WVIGFHRDDLSATHPQAAEILREMVEKILRTREAALLAFVTRVDQGHETAVALVKGYRQRALLVERLSKLTHVKIDFNQLFSARVLQELRLQEFVRFLPEDAPASRLPAYTRPPVDKSYACQAEDYVAPDFQCYFADDASAGKKLDQLYDNREKLTLTDHELLEAFRLGLRHSSYQPNTMLGWLSGALGWPRDPRLTEIFYQALDPKGPVEVRKAALYYGFGLGTDKTRNVLRAIFGVYMAPPFDDTTNRNMRSRILWSVRDHEDDKYFLSTLFAEALREHEKLSDIALQQADSAYKQLTGADPPNAEEYSSRGVYILMFGDESASTIPASKQYISQRLGDSPHILAKKHMVEKGEVSVIVLLKGTAGLKWLIKNLQTEPQLPIYFGGLLTPEMIGKAEHLQEFKKFLQVDQTKEE
;
A
#
# COMPACT_ATOMS: atom_id res chain seq x y z
N TRP A 1 21.68 25.86 9.14
CA TRP A 1 20.52 24.99 9.42
C TRP A 1 19.56 25.10 8.27
N VAL A 2 19.08 23.98 7.73
CA VAL A 2 18.00 23.99 6.74
C VAL A 2 16.71 23.64 7.45
N ILE A 3 15.69 24.45 7.25
CA ILE A 3 14.37 24.27 7.84
C ILE A 3 13.35 24.26 6.71
N GLY A 4 12.68 23.12 6.54
CA GLY A 4 11.56 22.92 5.63
C GLY A 4 10.26 23.00 6.39
N PHE A 5 9.31 23.76 5.87
CA PHE A 5 7.97 23.84 6.46
C PHE A 5 6.94 24.24 5.41
N HIS A 6 5.70 23.82 5.61
CA HIS A 6 4.56 24.24 4.83
C HIS A 6 3.40 24.67 5.73
N ARG A 7 2.37 25.17 5.07
CA ARG A 7 1.10 25.53 5.70
C ARG A 7 0.01 24.61 5.17
N ASP A 8 -0.76 24.01 6.08
CA ASP A 8 -1.87 23.12 5.71
C ASP A 8 -2.97 23.88 4.94
N ASP A 9 -3.13 25.17 5.21
CA ASP A 9 -4.12 26.05 4.59
C ASP A 9 -3.63 26.75 3.31
N LEU A 10 -2.41 26.44 2.84
CA LEU A 10 -1.81 27.10 1.69
C LEU A 10 -1.44 26.11 0.59
N SER A 11 -2.29 26.05 -0.45
CA SER A 11 -2.05 25.23 -1.64
C SER A 11 -0.89 25.80 -2.49
N ALA A 12 -0.18 24.91 -3.20
CA ALA A 12 0.83 25.27 -4.20
C ALA A 12 0.28 26.10 -5.37
N THR A 13 -1.04 26.09 -5.59
CA THR A 13 -1.71 26.87 -6.64
C THR A 13 -2.03 28.31 -6.20
N HIS A 14 -1.88 28.64 -4.92
CA HIS A 14 -2.17 29.98 -4.43
C HIS A 14 -1.15 31.00 -4.99
N PRO A 15 -1.57 32.09 -5.64
CA PRO A 15 -0.70 32.96 -6.43
C PRO A 15 0.40 33.66 -5.61
N GLN A 16 0.18 33.83 -4.30
CA GLN A 16 1.13 34.47 -3.38
C GLN A 16 1.75 33.48 -2.37
N ALA A 17 1.62 32.16 -2.59
CA ALA A 17 2.02 31.17 -1.60
C ALA A 17 3.49 31.33 -1.16
N ALA A 18 4.39 31.46 -2.13
CA ALA A 18 5.82 31.62 -1.86
C ALA A 18 6.13 32.91 -1.08
N GLU A 19 5.46 34.01 -1.40
CA GLU A 19 5.67 35.30 -0.75
C GLU A 19 5.17 35.28 0.69
N ILE A 20 3.97 34.71 0.92
CA ILE A 20 3.42 34.53 2.27
C ILE A 20 4.39 33.76 3.15
N LEU A 21 4.94 32.64 2.67
CA LEU A 21 5.88 31.83 3.44
C LEU A 21 7.21 32.57 3.68
N ARG A 22 7.67 33.35 2.70
CA ARG A 22 8.88 34.17 2.83
C ARG A 22 8.71 35.24 3.90
N GLU A 23 7.62 36.00 3.82
CA GLU A 23 7.29 37.05 4.78
C GLU A 23 7.20 36.49 6.21
N MET A 24 6.70 35.26 6.38
CA MET A 24 6.68 34.59 7.68
C MET A 24 8.09 34.41 8.25
N VAL A 25 9.03 33.87 7.46
CA VAL A 25 10.43 33.69 7.89
C VAL A 25 11.07 35.04 8.19
N GLU A 26 10.93 36.00 7.29
CA GLU A 26 11.53 37.32 7.43
C GLU A 26 10.97 38.05 8.65
N LYS A 27 9.65 38.03 8.88
CA LYS A 27 9.02 38.66 10.06
C LYS A 27 9.53 38.08 11.38
N ILE A 28 9.78 36.77 11.44
CA ILE A 28 10.34 36.12 12.62
C ILE A 28 11.81 36.51 12.83
N LEU A 29 12.57 36.68 11.74
CA LEU A 29 14.00 36.99 11.77
C LEU A 29 14.32 38.50 11.71
N ARG A 30 13.32 39.38 11.53
CA ARG A 30 13.38 40.82 11.21
C ARG A 30 14.39 41.67 11.98
N THR A 31 14.81 41.26 13.17
CA THR A 31 15.76 41.98 14.01
C THR A 31 17.21 41.52 13.84
N ARG A 32 17.50 40.64 12.89
CA ARG A 32 18.81 39.96 12.73
C ARG A 32 19.25 39.96 11.28
N GLU A 33 19.92 41.03 10.88
CA GLU A 33 20.59 41.11 9.57
C GLU A 33 21.48 39.88 9.33
N ALA A 34 21.45 39.34 8.11
CA ALA A 34 22.18 38.14 7.68
C ALA A 34 21.84 36.80 8.40
N ALA A 35 20.71 36.70 9.09
CA ALA A 35 20.25 35.44 9.68
C ALA A 35 19.71 34.43 8.64
N LEU A 36 18.99 34.92 7.63
CA LEU A 36 18.52 34.13 6.49
C LEU A 36 19.55 34.20 5.36
N LEU A 37 20.18 33.08 5.04
CA LEU A 37 21.22 32.99 4.01
C LEU A 37 20.64 32.74 2.62
N ALA A 38 19.59 31.91 2.55
CA ALA A 38 18.89 31.60 1.32
C ALA A 38 17.47 31.13 1.64
N PHE A 39 16.59 31.33 0.67
CA PHE A 39 15.21 30.91 0.70
C PHE A 39 14.82 30.41 -0.69
N VAL A 40 14.22 29.23 -0.75
CA VAL A 40 13.57 28.69 -1.95
C VAL A 40 12.26 28.06 -1.55
N THR A 41 11.41 27.78 -2.53
CA THR A 41 10.22 26.97 -2.32
C THR A 41 10.21 25.75 -3.22
N ARG A 42 9.44 24.75 -2.81
CA ARG A 42 9.18 23.50 -3.49
C ARG A 42 7.69 23.16 -3.38
N VAL A 43 7.17 22.40 -4.34
CA VAL A 43 5.82 21.83 -4.26
C VAL A 43 5.96 20.42 -3.71
N ASP A 44 5.48 20.21 -2.48
CA ASP A 44 5.52 18.92 -1.78
C ASP A 44 4.10 18.49 -1.44
N GLN A 45 3.67 17.34 -1.94
CA GLN A 45 2.31 16.81 -1.73
C GLN A 45 1.18 17.82 -2.07
N GLY A 46 1.41 18.74 -3.00
CA GLY A 46 0.44 19.77 -3.40
C GLY A 46 0.46 21.05 -2.55
N HIS A 47 1.31 21.11 -1.52
CA HIS A 47 1.53 22.30 -0.71
C HIS A 47 2.74 23.09 -1.20
N GLU A 48 2.66 24.42 -1.08
CA GLU A 48 3.86 25.24 -1.18
C GLU A 48 4.69 25.06 0.09
N THR A 49 5.91 24.58 -0.08
CA THR A 49 6.82 24.27 1.02
C THR A 49 8.02 25.19 0.95
N ALA A 50 8.24 25.94 2.03
CA ALA A 50 9.38 26.83 2.17
C ALA A 50 10.60 26.09 2.67
N VAL A 51 11.76 26.47 2.15
CA VAL A 51 13.06 25.97 2.58
C VAL A 51 13.95 27.15 2.92
N ALA A 52 14.19 27.34 4.21
CA ALA A 52 15.02 28.41 4.72
C ALA A 52 16.40 27.87 5.15
N LEU A 53 17.47 28.46 4.61
CA LEU A 53 18.83 28.26 5.10
C LEU A 53 19.15 29.36 6.12
N VAL A 54 19.27 28.97 7.38
CA VAL A 54 19.44 29.89 8.53
C VAL A 54 20.84 29.76 9.15
N LYS A 55 21.49 30.90 9.39
CA LYS A 55 22.81 31.01 10.03
C LYS A 55 22.68 31.02 11.56
N GLY A 56 23.37 30.08 12.22
CA GLY A 56 23.49 30.05 13.69
C GLY A 56 22.37 29.33 14.42
N TYR A 57 22.71 28.74 15.58
CA TYR A 57 21.78 27.97 16.40
C TYR A 57 20.66 28.82 17.03
N ARG A 58 20.98 30.02 17.51
CA ARG A 58 19.99 30.92 18.16
C ARG A 58 18.89 31.36 17.20
N GLN A 59 19.21 31.54 15.92
CA GLN A 59 18.30 31.95 14.86
C GLN A 59 17.43 30.77 14.44
N ARG A 60 18.03 29.59 14.28
CA ARG A 60 17.29 28.33 14.07
C ARG A 60 16.30 28.07 15.20
N ALA A 61 16.75 28.19 16.46
CA ALA A 61 15.89 27.95 17.63
C ALA A 61 14.70 28.91 17.67
N LEU A 62 14.93 30.20 17.43
CA LEU A 62 13.87 31.21 17.34
C LEU A 62 12.87 30.89 16.23
N LEU A 63 13.35 30.56 15.02
CA LEU A 63 12.49 30.27 13.89
C LEU A 63 11.60 29.05 14.17
N VAL A 64 12.21 27.94 14.60
CA VAL A 64 11.47 26.71 14.93
C VAL A 64 10.46 26.96 16.05
N GLU A 65 10.86 27.62 17.15
CA GLU A 65 9.95 27.91 18.26
C GLU A 65 8.73 28.73 17.83
N ARG A 66 8.93 29.73 16.96
CA ARG A 66 7.85 30.59 16.47
C ARG A 66 6.95 29.87 15.47
N LEU A 67 7.51 29.07 14.57
CA LEU A 67 6.73 28.26 13.62
C LEU A 67 5.91 27.19 14.36
N SER A 68 6.47 26.50 15.35
CA SER A 68 5.77 25.48 16.14
C SER A 68 4.60 26.02 16.99
N LYS A 69 4.51 27.34 17.20
CA LYS A 69 3.37 27.99 17.87
C LYS A 69 2.20 28.27 16.91
N LEU A 70 2.39 28.09 15.61
CA LEU A 70 1.35 28.30 14.60
C LEU A 70 0.67 26.97 14.29
N THR A 71 -0.62 26.88 14.57
CA THR A 71 -1.42 25.64 14.45
C THR A 71 -1.59 25.15 13.01
N HIS A 72 -1.40 26.01 12.03
CA HIS A 72 -1.55 25.71 10.60
C HIS A 72 -0.21 25.48 9.89
N VAL A 73 0.90 25.46 10.64
CA VAL A 73 2.26 25.25 10.11
C VAL A 73 2.77 23.88 10.52
N LYS A 74 3.27 23.12 9.55
CA LYS A 74 3.99 21.86 9.78
C LYS A 74 5.45 22.03 9.41
N ILE A 75 6.33 21.60 10.32
CA ILE A 75 7.78 21.57 10.07
C ILE A 75 8.12 20.19 9.52
N ASP A 76 8.47 20.13 8.25
CA ASP A 76 8.79 18.89 7.53
C ASP A 76 10.16 18.35 7.92
N PHE A 77 11.13 19.25 8.06
CA PHE A 77 12.47 18.92 8.54
C PHE A 77 13.17 20.14 9.12
N ASN A 78 14.08 19.87 10.04
CA ASN A 78 15.00 20.87 10.53
C ASN A 78 16.34 20.19 10.84
N GLN A 79 17.34 20.44 10.00
CA GLN A 79 18.60 19.69 9.99
C GLN A 79 19.81 20.63 9.87
N LEU A 80 20.98 20.15 10.27
CA LEU A 80 22.22 20.85 10.01
C LEU A 80 22.53 20.79 8.51
N PHE A 81 22.87 21.93 7.91
CA PHE A 81 23.17 21.97 6.48
C PHE A 81 24.50 21.25 6.21
N SER A 82 24.48 20.32 5.25
CA SER A 82 25.63 19.50 4.85
C SER A 82 25.48 19.06 3.39
N ALA A 83 26.55 18.51 2.81
CA ALA A 83 26.51 17.91 1.48
C ALA A 83 25.49 16.76 1.37
N ARG A 84 25.33 15.98 2.45
CA ARG A 84 24.32 14.93 2.51
C ARG A 84 22.90 15.49 2.44
N VAL A 85 22.60 16.56 3.19
CA VAL A 85 21.28 17.22 3.16
C VAL A 85 20.98 17.80 1.77
N LEU A 86 22.00 18.35 1.09
CA LEU A 86 21.86 18.79 -0.30
C LEU A 86 21.51 17.65 -1.26
N GLN A 87 22.19 16.51 -1.08
CA GLN A 87 21.99 15.31 -1.87
C GLN A 87 20.63 14.66 -1.62
N GLU A 88 20.09 14.72 -0.40
CA GLU A 88 18.81 14.10 -0.06
C GLU A 88 17.62 15.02 -0.38
N LEU A 89 17.79 16.35 -0.29
CA LEU A 89 16.70 17.32 -0.41
C LEU A 89 16.67 18.10 -1.73
N ARG A 90 17.53 17.80 -2.72
CA ARG A 90 17.48 18.46 -4.05
C ARG A 90 17.51 20.00 -3.96
N LEU A 91 18.45 20.50 -3.16
CA LEU A 91 18.64 21.93 -2.88
C LEU A 91 19.89 22.49 -3.57
N GLN A 92 20.14 22.12 -4.83
CA GLN A 92 21.38 22.44 -5.56
C GLN A 92 21.73 23.95 -5.54
N GLU A 93 20.75 24.84 -5.42
CA GLU A 93 20.92 26.28 -5.30
C GLU A 93 21.71 26.71 -4.04
N PHE A 94 21.75 25.85 -3.02
CA PHE A 94 22.47 26.10 -1.78
C PHE A 94 23.93 25.60 -1.84
N VAL A 95 24.38 24.98 -2.94
CA VAL A 95 25.75 24.43 -3.07
C VAL A 95 26.84 25.46 -2.79
N ARG A 96 26.61 26.74 -3.11
CA ARG A 96 27.53 27.87 -2.85
C ARG A 96 27.86 28.09 -1.37
N PHE A 97 27.12 27.48 -0.46
CA PHE A 97 27.36 27.55 0.99
C PHE A 97 28.17 26.36 1.53
N LEU A 98 28.63 25.47 0.65
CA LEU A 98 29.55 24.40 0.97
C LEU A 98 30.99 24.73 0.55
N PRO A 99 31.99 24.02 1.12
CA PRO A 99 33.35 23.98 0.58
C PRO A 99 33.39 23.57 -0.90
N GLU A 100 34.39 24.05 -1.65
CA GLU A 100 34.54 23.79 -3.10
C GLU A 100 34.68 22.29 -3.45
N ASP A 101 35.20 21.48 -2.53
CA ASP A 101 35.42 20.05 -2.67
C ASP A 101 34.22 19.19 -2.23
N ALA A 102 33.11 19.81 -1.83
CA ALA A 102 31.94 19.06 -1.42
C ALA A 102 31.31 18.30 -2.60
N PRO A 103 30.84 17.06 -2.37
CA PRO A 103 30.29 16.25 -3.45
C PRO A 103 29.01 16.90 -4.00
N ALA A 104 28.93 16.97 -5.32
CA ALA A 104 27.74 17.44 -6.02
C ALA A 104 26.52 16.55 -5.70
N SER A 105 25.32 17.11 -5.90
CA SER A 105 24.10 16.31 -5.87
C SER A 105 24.09 15.34 -7.04
N ARG A 106 23.84 14.06 -6.77
CA ARG A 106 23.59 13.03 -7.78
C ARG A 106 22.13 12.96 -8.22
N LEU A 107 21.25 13.74 -7.58
CA LEU A 107 19.83 13.75 -7.86
C LEU A 107 19.49 14.71 -9.00
N PRO A 108 18.44 14.42 -9.79
CA PRO A 108 17.96 15.31 -10.84
C PRO A 108 17.66 16.72 -10.32
N ALA A 109 17.88 17.73 -11.18
CA ALA A 109 17.56 19.12 -10.86
C ALA A 109 16.05 19.30 -10.67
N TYR A 110 15.64 20.07 -9.66
CA TYR A 110 14.23 20.33 -9.38
C TYR A 110 13.59 21.19 -10.46
N THR A 111 12.44 20.75 -10.96
CA THR A 111 11.53 21.59 -11.75
C THR A 111 10.20 21.67 -11.05
N ARG A 112 9.63 22.87 -11.01
CA ARG A 112 8.30 23.08 -10.42
C ARG A 112 7.24 22.37 -11.27
N PRO A 113 6.31 21.59 -10.68
CA PRO A 113 5.22 20.99 -11.41
C PRO A 113 4.28 22.08 -11.98
N PRO A 114 3.60 21.83 -13.12
CA PRO A 114 2.65 22.79 -13.69
C PRO A 114 1.45 23.01 -12.77
N VAL A 115 1.05 24.27 -12.59
CA VAL A 115 -0.03 24.68 -11.67
C VAL A 115 -1.41 24.23 -12.18
N ASP A 116 -1.63 24.24 -13.50
CA ASP A 116 -2.94 23.97 -14.11
C ASP A 116 -3.13 22.51 -14.55
N LYS A 117 -2.21 21.61 -14.17
CA LYS A 117 -2.30 20.20 -14.56
C LYS A 117 -3.15 19.44 -13.55
N SER A 118 -4.29 18.92 -14.01
CA SER A 118 -5.11 18.00 -13.24
C SER A 118 -4.50 16.59 -13.26
N TYR A 119 -4.47 15.94 -12.10
CA TYR A 119 -3.96 14.58 -11.91
C TYR A 119 -5.10 13.66 -11.45
N ALA A 120 -5.16 12.45 -11.97
CA ALA A 120 -6.23 11.50 -11.65
C ALA A 120 -6.24 11.17 -10.16
N CYS A 121 -5.08 11.11 -9.52
CA CYS A 121 -4.98 10.89 -8.08
C CYS A 121 -5.57 12.01 -7.21
N GLN A 122 -5.79 13.22 -7.75
CA GLN A 122 -6.30 14.39 -7.03
C GLN A 122 -7.68 14.86 -7.52
N ALA A 123 -8.24 14.22 -8.54
CA ALA A 123 -9.54 14.59 -9.10
C ALA A 123 -10.68 14.45 -8.07
N GLU A 124 -11.69 15.32 -8.18
CA GLU A 124 -12.89 15.29 -7.31
C GLU A 124 -13.68 13.99 -7.51
N ASP A 125 -13.87 13.62 -8.79
CA ASP A 125 -14.47 12.35 -9.18
C ASP A 125 -13.43 11.24 -9.30
N TYR A 126 -13.90 10.01 -9.15
CA TYR A 126 -13.02 8.85 -9.29
C TYR A 126 -12.63 8.61 -10.75
N VAL A 127 -11.32 8.69 -11.01
CA VAL A 127 -10.70 8.36 -12.29
C VAL A 127 -9.85 7.12 -12.10
N ALA A 128 -10.25 5.96 -12.63
CA ALA A 128 -9.50 4.72 -12.45
C ALA A 128 -8.07 4.81 -13.03
N PRO A 129 -7.07 4.19 -12.37
CA PRO A 129 -5.73 4.10 -12.95
C PRO A 129 -5.74 3.22 -14.21
N ASP A 130 -4.99 3.65 -15.22
CA ASP A 130 -4.87 3.00 -16.52
C ASP A 130 -3.39 2.89 -16.92
N PHE A 131 -2.81 1.71 -16.66
CA PHE A 131 -1.40 1.45 -16.92
C PHE A 131 -1.10 1.48 -18.42
N GLN A 132 -2.00 0.97 -19.24
CA GLN A 132 -1.75 0.80 -20.68
C GLN A 132 -1.79 2.13 -21.42
N CYS A 133 -2.71 3.03 -21.06
CA CYS A 133 -2.80 4.35 -21.66
C CYS A 133 -1.75 5.33 -21.11
N TYR A 134 -1.41 5.23 -19.83
CA TYR A 134 -0.47 6.18 -19.21
C TYR A 134 1.00 5.88 -19.55
N PHE A 135 1.40 4.60 -19.47
CA PHE A 135 2.76 4.17 -19.78
C PHE A 135 2.89 3.78 -21.25
N ALA A 136 3.82 4.41 -21.97
CA ALA A 136 3.95 4.22 -23.40
C ALA A 136 4.49 2.84 -23.76
N ASP A 137 3.98 2.27 -24.84
CA ASP A 137 4.48 1.03 -25.42
C ASP A 137 5.70 1.28 -26.32
N ASP A 138 6.79 1.78 -25.75
CA ASP A 138 7.99 2.19 -26.49
C ASP A 138 9.25 1.44 -26.05
N ALA A 139 9.68 0.48 -26.87
CA ALA A 139 10.88 -0.31 -26.62
C ALA A 139 12.18 0.51 -26.67
N SER A 140 12.23 1.59 -27.46
CA SER A 140 13.39 2.47 -27.55
C SER A 140 13.52 3.32 -26.28
N ALA A 141 12.38 3.80 -25.75
CA ALA A 141 12.33 4.50 -24.48
C ALA A 141 12.69 3.57 -23.32
N GLY A 142 12.31 2.29 -23.36
CA GLY A 142 12.74 1.28 -22.38
C GLY A 142 14.26 1.16 -22.28
N LYS A 143 14.94 1.01 -23.42
CA LYS A 143 16.42 0.97 -23.48
C LYS A 143 17.05 2.27 -22.97
N LYS A 144 16.47 3.42 -23.31
CA LYS A 144 16.95 4.72 -22.82
C LYS A 144 16.80 4.83 -21.30
N LEU A 145 15.70 4.35 -20.75
CA LEU A 145 15.45 4.34 -19.31
C LEU A 145 16.46 3.42 -18.59
N ASP A 146 16.77 2.26 -19.15
CA ASP A 146 17.80 1.36 -18.62
C ASP A 146 19.18 2.03 -18.59
N GLN A 147 19.56 2.73 -19.67
CA GLN A 147 20.82 3.49 -19.72
C GLN A 147 20.88 4.61 -18.67
N LEU A 148 19.75 5.27 -18.38
CA LEU A 148 19.68 6.26 -17.31
C LEU A 148 19.87 5.60 -15.94
N TYR A 149 19.26 4.43 -15.70
CA TYR A 149 19.44 3.70 -14.46
C TYR A 149 20.90 3.25 -14.26
N ASP A 150 21.54 2.75 -15.31
CA ASP A 150 22.95 2.33 -15.26
C ASP A 150 23.88 3.50 -14.92
N ASN A 151 23.54 4.69 -15.41
CA ASN A 151 24.30 5.93 -15.19
C ASN A 151 23.74 6.80 -14.05
N ARG A 152 22.90 6.25 -13.17
CA ARG A 152 22.15 7.01 -12.15
C ARG A 152 22.98 7.85 -11.18
N GLU A 153 24.26 7.57 -11.03
CA GLU A 153 25.17 8.33 -10.16
C GLU A 153 25.70 9.62 -10.84
N LYS A 154 25.50 9.78 -12.14
CA LYS A 154 26.03 10.89 -12.95
C LYS A 154 24.95 11.55 -13.83
N LEU A 155 23.71 11.53 -13.36
CA LEU A 155 22.58 12.05 -14.13
C LEU A 155 22.71 13.56 -14.36
N THR A 156 22.62 13.96 -15.62
CA THR A 156 22.53 15.36 -16.04
C THR A 156 21.15 15.61 -16.65
N LEU A 157 20.11 15.60 -15.82
CA LEU A 157 18.74 15.90 -16.22
C LEU A 157 17.91 16.46 -15.06
N THR A 158 16.76 16.99 -15.40
CA THR A 158 15.72 17.44 -14.48
C THR A 158 14.86 16.29 -13.97
N ASP A 159 14.14 16.48 -12.87
CA ASP A 159 13.09 15.52 -12.46
C ASP A 159 12.02 15.33 -13.53
N HIS A 160 11.62 16.39 -14.22
CA HIS A 160 10.62 16.30 -15.28
C HIS A 160 11.05 15.33 -16.37
N GLU A 161 12.28 15.47 -16.83
CA GLU A 161 12.87 14.59 -17.84
C GLU A 161 12.98 13.15 -17.34
N LEU A 162 13.27 12.94 -16.04
CA LEU A 162 13.34 11.60 -15.46
C LEU A 162 11.95 10.96 -15.38
N LEU A 163 10.95 11.73 -14.93
CA LEU A 163 9.56 11.30 -14.81
C LEU A 163 8.97 10.95 -16.18
N GLU A 164 9.24 11.76 -17.21
CA GLU A 164 8.82 11.46 -18.59
C GLU A 164 9.57 10.25 -19.16
N ALA A 165 10.88 10.10 -18.91
CA ALA A 165 11.61 8.91 -19.31
C ALA A 165 11.02 7.63 -18.67
N PHE A 166 10.60 7.72 -17.40
CA PHE A 166 9.89 6.64 -16.72
C PHE A 166 8.54 6.34 -17.37
N ARG A 167 7.71 7.38 -17.60
CA ARG A 167 6.39 7.23 -18.22
C ARG A 167 6.49 6.57 -19.61
N LEU A 168 7.51 6.93 -20.38
CA LEU A 168 7.73 6.39 -21.72
C LEU A 168 8.37 4.99 -21.72
N GLY A 169 9.27 4.70 -20.77
CA GLY A 169 10.12 3.51 -20.83
C GLY A 169 9.73 2.35 -19.91
N LEU A 170 8.91 2.56 -18.88
CA LEU A 170 8.69 1.55 -17.83
C LEU A 170 8.23 0.18 -18.36
N ARG A 171 7.38 0.15 -19.39
CA ARG A 171 6.84 -1.08 -19.98
C ARG A 171 7.90 -1.98 -20.62
N HIS A 172 9.00 -1.40 -21.10
CA HIS A 172 10.03 -2.09 -21.87
C HIS A 172 11.41 -2.04 -21.21
N SER A 173 11.49 -1.58 -19.96
CA SER A 173 12.72 -1.68 -19.17
C SER A 173 13.09 -3.15 -18.95
N SER A 174 14.37 -3.48 -19.08
CA SER A 174 14.88 -4.82 -18.77
C SER A 174 15.01 -5.09 -17.26
N TYR A 175 14.89 -4.04 -16.43
CA TYR A 175 14.95 -4.13 -14.98
C TYR A 175 13.61 -4.51 -14.36
N GLN A 176 13.67 -5.16 -13.19
CA GLN A 176 12.46 -5.49 -12.43
C GLN A 176 11.71 -4.21 -12.01
N PRO A 177 10.36 -4.19 -12.04
CA PRO A 177 9.56 -3.04 -11.60
C PRO A 177 9.92 -2.55 -10.20
N ASN A 178 10.18 -3.46 -9.27
CA ASN A 178 10.59 -3.12 -7.90
C ASN A 178 11.90 -2.30 -7.86
N THR A 179 12.87 -2.60 -8.74
CA THR A 179 14.12 -1.86 -8.85
C THR A 179 13.87 -0.46 -9.41
N MET A 180 13.08 -0.38 -10.49
CA MET A 180 12.84 0.89 -11.19
C MET A 180 11.99 1.86 -10.36
N LEU A 181 10.85 1.40 -9.82
CA LEU A 181 10.01 2.25 -8.97
C LEU A 181 10.73 2.62 -7.66
N GLY A 182 11.56 1.72 -7.11
CA GLY A 182 12.39 2.01 -5.94
C GLY A 182 13.45 3.07 -6.21
N TRP A 183 14.11 3.01 -7.37
CA TRP A 183 15.03 4.05 -7.80
C TRP A 183 14.33 5.40 -7.99
N LEU A 184 13.19 5.41 -8.68
CA LEU A 184 12.43 6.64 -8.90
C LEU A 184 11.99 7.28 -7.58
N SER A 185 11.46 6.47 -6.66
CA SER A 185 11.08 6.91 -5.31
C SER A 185 12.26 7.43 -4.50
N GLY A 186 13.42 6.78 -4.58
CA GLY A 186 14.62 7.23 -3.87
C GLY A 186 15.20 8.51 -4.45
N ALA A 187 15.13 8.67 -5.77
CA ALA A 187 15.65 9.85 -6.46
C ALA A 187 14.76 11.09 -6.30
N LEU A 188 13.44 10.89 -6.21
CA LEU A 188 12.43 11.95 -6.23
C LEU A 188 11.53 11.94 -4.97
N GLY A 189 12.01 11.37 -3.87
CA GLY A 189 11.23 11.20 -2.64
C GLY A 189 10.93 12.50 -1.90
N TRP A 190 11.81 13.50 -2.01
CA TRP A 190 11.54 14.85 -1.54
C TRP A 190 12.09 15.92 -2.51
N PRO A 191 11.31 16.98 -2.83
CA PRO A 191 9.88 17.11 -2.52
C PRO A 191 9.08 16.06 -3.28
N ARG A 192 7.97 15.61 -2.69
CA ARG A 192 7.10 14.60 -3.28
C ARG A 192 6.24 15.22 -4.37
N ASP A 193 6.74 15.10 -5.58
CA ASP A 193 6.15 15.68 -6.79
C ASP A 193 4.75 15.08 -7.09
N PRO A 194 3.73 15.91 -7.43
CA PRO A 194 2.44 15.42 -7.91
C PRO A 194 2.55 14.50 -9.14
N ARG A 195 3.51 14.76 -10.05
CA ARG A 195 3.79 13.91 -11.21
C ARG A 195 4.28 12.52 -10.80
N LEU A 196 5.11 12.44 -9.76
CA LEU A 196 5.58 11.16 -9.21
C LEU A 196 4.41 10.39 -8.59
N THR A 197 3.57 11.09 -7.83
CA THR A 197 2.37 10.50 -7.23
C THR A 197 1.41 9.97 -8.29
N GLU A 198 1.25 10.69 -9.41
CA GLU A 198 0.47 10.22 -10.56
C GLU A 198 1.08 8.97 -11.21
N ILE A 199 2.41 8.89 -11.40
CA ILE A 199 3.06 7.68 -11.90
C ILE A 199 2.73 6.47 -11.01
N PHE A 200 2.86 6.62 -9.68
CA PHE A 200 2.50 5.54 -8.77
C PHE A 200 1.01 5.22 -8.81
N TYR A 201 0.16 6.23 -8.92
CA TYR A 201 -1.29 6.05 -9.02
C TYR A 201 -1.65 5.20 -10.24
N GLN A 202 -1.15 5.56 -11.42
CA GLN A 202 -1.42 4.86 -12.67
C GLN A 202 -0.83 3.44 -12.67
N ALA A 203 0.28 3.24 -11.95
CA ALA A 203 0.86 1.92 -11.72
C ALA A 203 0.02 1.02 -10.79
N LEU A 204 -1.02 1.53 -10.11
CA LEU A 204 -1.98 0.74 -9.34
C LEU A 204 -3.10 0.12 -10.20
N ASP A 205 -3.05 0.22 -11.53
CA ASP A 205 -4.06 -0.40 -12.41
C ASP A 205 -4.28 -1.91 -12.08
N PRO A 206 -5.48 -2.31 -11.63
CA PRO A 206 -5.85 -3.71 -11.37
C PRO A 206 -5.65 -4.66 -12.57
N LYS A 207 -5.64 -4.13 -13.79
CA LYS A 207 -5.42 -4.86 -15.04
C LYS A 207 -3.95 -4.82 -15.51
N GLY A 208 -3.12 -3.99 -14.88
CA GLY A 208 -1.70 -3.88 -15.18
C GLY A 208 -0.85 -5.08 -14.71
N PRO A 209 0.48 -4.99 -14.83
CA PRO A 209 1.38 -6.03 -14.32
C PRO A 209 1.39 -6.09 -12.79
N VAL A 210 1.31 -7.30 -12.21
CA VAL A 210 1.24 -7.50 -10.75
C VAL A 210 2.46 -6.90 -10.02
N GLU A 211 3.67 -7.12 -10.53
CA GLU A 211 4.90 -6.60 -9.92
C GLU A 211 4.98 -5.06 -9.96
N VAL A 212 4.36 -4.42 -10.96
CA VAL A 212 4.27 -2.96 -11.03
C VAL A 212 3.33 -2.45 -9.93
N ARG A 213 2.13 -3.04 -9.79
CA ARG A 213 1.19 -2.68 -8.70
C ARG A 213 1.83 -2.82 -7.32
N LYS A 214 2.54 -3.93 -7.11
CA LYS A 214 3.25 -4.23 -5.86
C LYS A 214 4.28 -3.16 -5.52
N ALA A 215 5.10 -2.79 -6.50
CA ALA A 215 6.11 -1.78 -6.33
C ALA A 215 5.48 -0.39 -6.10
N ALA A 216 4.41 -0.05 -6.81
CA ALA A 216 3.68 1.20 -6.64
C ALA A 216 3.05 1.33 -5.24
N LEU A 217 2.47 0.26 -4.70
CA LEU A 217 2.02 0.22 -3.31
C LEU A 217 3.18 0.43 -2.34
N TYR A 218 4.30 -0.26 -2.55
CA TYR A 218 5.41 -0.25 -1.59
C TYR A 218 6.12 1.11 -1.53
N TYR A 219 6.45 1.70 -2.69
CA TYR A 219 7.20 2.94 -2.78
C TYR A 219 6.31 4.18 -2.86
N GLY A 220 5.14 4.05 -3.47
CA GLY A 220 4.19 5.15 -3.63
C GLY A 220 3.30 5.31 -2.41
N PHE A 221 2.52 4.29 -2.06
CA PHE A 221 1.41 4.44 -1.10
C PHE A 221 1.59 3.59 0.17
N GLY A 222 2.83 3.48 0.63
CA GLY A 222 3.19 2.80 1.86
C GLY A 222 2.74 3.54 3.13
N LEU A 223 3.29 3.12 4.27
CA LEU A 223 3.02 3.72 5.57
C LEU A 223 3.38 5.22 5.59
N GLY A 224 2.55 6.03 6.25
CA GLY A 224 2.79 7.45 6.44
C GLY A 224 2.65 8.31 5.18
N THR A 225 2.17 7.74 4.08
CA THR A 225 1.78 8.52 2.90
C THR A 225 0.32 8.91 2.99
N ASP A 226 0.03 10.20 2.81
CA ASP A 226 -1.34 10.71 2.69
C ASP A 226 -2.02 10.14 1.44
N LYS A 227 -3.26 9.69 1.60
CA LYS A 227 -4.02 9.04 0.52
C LYS A 227 -5.26 9.86 0.24
N THR A 228 -5.42 10.26 -1.02
CA THR A 228 -6.67 10.84 -1.48
C THR A 228 -7.73 9.75 -1.61
N ARG A 229 -9.01 10.14 -1.77
CA ARG A 229 -10.11 9.21 -2.04
C ARG A 229 -9.86 8.35 -3.29
N ASN A 230 -9.29 8.94 -4.34
CA ASN A 230 -8.96 8.20 -5.56
C ASN A 230 -7.87 7.17 -5.32
N VAL A 231 -6.82 7.52 -4.55
CA VAL A 231 -5.79 6.56 -4.12
C VAL A 231 -6.40 5.41 -3.31
N LEU A 232 -7.26 5.70 -2.33
CA LEU A 232 -7.92 4.66 -1.53
C LEU A 232 -8.80 3.74 -2.40
N ARG A 233 -9.54 4.29 -3.37
CA ARG A 233 -10.32 3.50 -4.34
C ARG A 233 -9.45 2.65 -5.24
N ALA A 234 -8.32 3.17 -5.74
CA ALA A 234 -7.36 2.42 -6.53
C ALA A 234 -6.75 1.26 -5.72
N ILE A 235 -6.33 1.54 -4.49
CA ILE A 235 -5.79 0.53 -3.57
C ILE A 235 -6.82 -0.56 -3.24
N PHE A 236 -8.09 -0.19 -3.03
CA PHE A 236 -9.19 -1.14 -2.92
C PHE A 236 -9.30 -2.03 -4.19
N GLY A 237 -9.25 -1.41 -5.37
CA GLY A 237 -9.23 -2.13 -6.65
C GLY A 237 -8.08 -3.13 -6.74
N VAL A 238 -6.88 -2.75 -6.29
CA VAL A 238 -5.72 -3.67 -6.22
C VAL A 238 -5.93 -4.79 -5.21
N TYR A 239 -6.51 -4.49 -4.05
CA TYR A 239 -6.82 -5.50 -3.04
C TYR A 239 -7.76 -6.58 -3.59
N MET A 240 -8.78 -6.15 -4.33
CA MET A 240 -9.81 -7.01 -4.93
C MET A 240 -9.37 -7.63 -6.27
N ALA A 241 -8.20 -7.27 -6.81
CA ALA A 241 -7.71 -7.79 -8.09
C ALA A 241 -7.09 -9.19 -7.94
N PRO A 242 -7.30 -10.11 -8.90
CA PRO A 242 -6.53 -11.34 -8.96
C PRO A 242 -5.04 -11.07 -9.29
N PRO A 243 -4.16 -12.04 -9.01
CA PRO A 243 -4.45 -13.33 -8.37
C PRO A 243 -4.69 -13.23 -6.86
N PHE A 244 -5.35 -14.23 -6.27
CA PHE A 244 -5.59 -14.32 -4.83
C PHE A 244 -4.63 -15.27 -4.11
N ASP A 245 -3.51 -15.61 -4.74
CA ASP A 245 -2.55 -16.57 -4.22
C ASP A 245 -1.72 -16.02 -3.04
N ASP A 246 -1.25 -16.94 -2.21
CA ASP A 246 -0.53 -16.64 -0.97
C ASP A 246 0.90 -16.12 -1.19
N THR A 247 1.43 -16.19 -2.41
CA THR A 247 2.83 -15.84 -2.69
C THR A 247 2.99 -14.41 -3.20
N THR A 248 2.20 -14.03 -4.19
CA THR A 248 2.36 -12.78 -4.93
C THR A 248 1.67 -11.63 -4.18
N ASN A 249 0.46 -11.89 -3.67
CA ASN A 249 -0.43 -10.81 -3.22
C ASN A 249 -0.76 -10.81 -1.72
N ARG A 250 -0.42 -11.85 -0.95
CA ARG A 250 -0.58 -11.83 0.51
C ARG A 250 0.14 -10.63 1.13
N ASN A 251 1.40 -10.40 0.73
CA ASN A 251 2.17 -9.26 1.21
C ASN A 251 1.58 -7.91 0.76
N MET A 252 0.97 -7.83 -0.43
CA MET A 252 0.31 -6.61 -0.89
C MET A 252 -0.95 -6.31 -0.08
N ARG A 253 -1.85 -7.28 0.09
CA ARG A 253 -3.09 -7.12 0.85
C ARG A 253 -2.83 -6.75 2.31
N SER A 254 -1.89 -7.44 2.96
CA SER A 254 -1.48 -7.08 4.31
C SER A 254 -0.89 -5.68 4.39
N ARG A 255 -0.08 -5.26 3.40
CA ARG A 255 0.48 -3.90 3.34
C ARG A 255 -0.59 -2.84 3.14
N ILE A 256 -1.61 -3.10 2.32
CA ILE A 256 -2.74 -2.20 2.11
C ILE A 256 -3.43 -1.91 3.46
N LEU A 257 -3.84 -2.96 4.16
CA LEU A 257 -4.53 -2.82 5.44
C LEU A 257 -3.61 -2.21 6.51
N TRP A 258 -2.33 -2.55 6.49
CA TRP A 258 -1.35 -1.94 7.39
C TRP A 258 -1.14 -0.44 7.11
N SER A 259 -1.16 -0.02 5.83
CA SER A 259 -0.92 1.36 5.41
C SER A 259 -1.98 2.36 5.87
N VAL A 260 -3.18 1.87 6.24
CA VAL A 260 -4.30 2.66 6.74
C VAL A 260 -4.54 2.44 8.24
N ARG A 261 -3.79 1.54 8.89
CA ARG A 261 -4.05 1.10 10.27
C ARG A 261 -4.00 2.24 11.30
N ASP A 262 -3.27 3.30 11.04
CA ASP A 262 -3.09 4.40 11.99
C ASP A 262 -3.83 5.69 11.52
N HIS A 263 -4.69 5.58 10.49
CA HIS A 263 -5.46 6.68 9.88
C HIS A 263 -6.97 6.37 9.88
N GLU A 264 -7.72 6.90 10.84
CA GLU A 264 -9.15 6.58 11.03
C GLU A 264 -10.03 6.93 9.81
N ASP A 265 -9.78 8.06 9.16
CA ASP A 265 -10.55 8.46 7.97
C ASP A 265 -10.30 7.49 6.78
N ASP A 266 -9.05 7.07 6.58
CA ASP A 266 -8.68 6.09 5.57
C ASP A 266 -9.34 4.73 5.86
N LYS A 267 -9.33 4.27 7.12
CA LYS A 267 -10.01 3.03 7.54
C LYS A 267 -11.51 3.10 7.27
N TYR A 268 -12.14 4.20 7.66
CA TYR A 268 -13.57 4.38 7.50
C TYR A 268 -13.96 4.36 6.02
N PHE A 269 -13.21 5.08 5.18
CA PHE A 269 -13.47 5.08 3.74
C PHE A 269 -13.24 3.70 3.12
N LEU A 270 -12.13 3.03 3.43
CA LEU A 270 -11.80 1.73 2.86
C LEU A 270 -12.76 0.62 3.33
N SER A 271 -13.16 0.63 4.60
CA SER A 271 -14.17 -0.30 5.13
C SER A 271 -15.55 -0.09 4.49
N THR A 272 -15.90 1.16 4.12
CA THR A 272 -17.13 1.44 3.36
C THR A 272 -17.09 0.78 1.98
N LEU A 273 -15.96 0.86 1.27
CA LEU A 273 -15.79 0.18 -0.02
C LEU A 273 -15.91 -1.34 0.11
N PHE A 274 -15.32 -1.94 1.17
CA PHE A 274 -15.50 -3.36 1.45
C PHE A 274 -16.95 -3.71 1.78
N ALA A 275 -17.64 -2.91 2.59
CA ALA A 275 -19.06 -3.13 2.88
C ALA A 275 -19.93 -3.08 1.61
N GLU A 276 -19.66 -2.14 0.70
CA GLU A 276 -20.35 -2.06 -0.59
C GLU A 276 -20.13 -3.32 -1.43
N ALA A 277 -18.88 -3.78 -1.55
CA ALA A 277 -18.58 -5.01 -2.27
C ALA A 277 -19.22 -6.25 -1.63
N LEU A 278 -19.29 -6.30 -0.30
CA LEU A 278 -19.94 -7.39 0.44
C LEU A 278 -21.46 -7.37 0.27
N ARG A 279 -22.10 -6.20 0.15
CA ARG A 279 -23.53 -6.10 -0.24
C ARG A 279 -23.78 -6.70 -1.63
N GLU A 280 -22.81 -6.57 -2.53
CA GLU A 280 -22.84 -7.18 -3.86
C GLU A 280 -22.17 -8.56 -3.91
N HIS A 281 -22.20 -9.32 -2.80
CA HIS A 281 -21.45 -10.58 -2.66
C HIS A 281 -21.67 -11.57 -3.81
N GLU A 282 -22.85 -11.59 -4.44
CA GLU A 282 -23.17 -12.45 -5.57
C GLU A 282 -22.21 -12.28 -6.76
N LYS A 283 -21.63 -11.08 -6.93
CA LYS A 283 -20.65 -10.78 -7.98
C LYS A 283 -19.23 -11.22 -7.62
N LEU A 284 -18.98 -11.60 -6.38
CA LEU A 284 -17.67 -12.01 -5.88
C LEU A 284 -17.51 -13.53 -5.99
N SER A 285 -16.31 -13.96 -6.40
CA SER A 285 -15.87 -15.34 -6.18
C SER A 285 -15.76 -15.63 -4.69
N ASP A 286 -15.83 -16.91 -4.28
CA ASP A 286 -15.74 -17.27 -2.86
C ASP A 286 -14.42 -16.79 -2.22
N ILE A 287 -13.32 -16.78 -2.99
CA ILE A 287 -12.03 -16.27 -2.53
C ILE A 287 -12.08 -14.75 -2.34
N ALA A 288 -12.59 -14.00 -3.32
CA ALA A 288 -12.71 -12.54 -3.21
C ALA A 288 -13.64 -12.12 -2.05
N LEU A 289 -14.74 -12.86 -1.87
CA LEU A 289 -15.67 -12.69 -0.77
C LEU A 289 -14.99 -12.88 0.59
N GLN A 290 -14.22 -13.96 0.77
CA GLN A 290 -13.48 -14.21 2.00
C GLN A 290 -12.45 -13.10 2.29
N GLN A 291 -11.75 -12.63 1.26
CA GLN A 291 -10.77 -11.55 1.41
C GLN A 291 -11.45 -10.23 1.82
N ALA A 292 -12.57 -9.87 1.19
CA ALA A 292 -13.33 -8.68 1.55
C ALA A 292 -13.90 -8.76 2.97
N ASP A 293 -14.45 -9.91 3.38
CA ASP A 293 -14.95 -10.14 4.74
C ASP A 293 -13.85 -10.00 5.79
N SER A 294 -12.69 -10.62 5.54
CA SER A 294 -11.52 -10.52 6.41
C SER A 294 -10.98 -9.10 6.50
N ALA A 295 -10.90 -8.38 5.38
CA ALA A 295 -10.44 -7.00 5.34
C ALA A 295 -11.35 -6.07 6.14
N TYR A 296 -12.67 -6.19 5.94
CA TYR A 296 -13.66 -5.41 6.68
C TYR A 296 -13.52 -5.63 8.19
N LYS A 297 -13.42 -6.89 8.63
CA LYS A 297 -13.22 -7.24 10.04
C LYS A 297 -11.92 -6.67 10.60
N GLN A 298 -10.84 -6.73 9.85
CA GLN A 298 -9.56 -6.18 10.28
C GLN A 298 -9.58 -4.65 10.42
N LEU A 299 -10.34 -3.96 9.57
CA LEU A 299 -10.45 -2.50 9.61
C LEU A 299 -11.41 -2.01 10.69
N THR A 300 -12.51 -2.73 10.94
CA THR A 300 -13.61 -2.26 11.80
C THR A 300 -13.70 -2.96 13.16
N GLY A 301 -13.13 -4.16 13.29
CA GLY A 301 -13.32 -5.03 14.45
C GLY A 301 -14.71 -5.68 14.54
N ALA A 302 -15.57 -5.54 13.53
CA ALA A 302 -16.95 -6.03 13.54
C ALA A 302 -17.22 -6.99 12.36
N ASP A 303 -18.25 -7.85 12.51
CA ASP A 303 -18.79 -8.61 11.37
C ASP A 303 -19.41 -7.64 10.32
N PRO A 304 -19.28 -7.93 9.02
CA PRO A 304 -19.92 -7.14 7.96
C PRO A 304 -21.45 -7.11 8.08
N PRO A 305 -22.10 -6.04 7.59
CA PRO A 305 -23.53 -5.81 7.81
C PRO A 305 -24.46 -6.88 7.23
N ASN A 306 -24.00 -7.65 6.23
CA ASN A 306 -24.79 -8.69 5.56
C ASN A 306 -24.11 -10.07 5.60
N ALA A 307 -23.28 -10.31 6.62
CA ALA A 307 -22.50 -11.55 6.74
C ALA A 307 -23.34 -12.84 6.74
N GLU A 308 -24.59 -12.77 7.21
CA GLU A 308 -25.50 -13.91 7.24
C GLU A 308 -25.92 -14.35 5.82
N GLU A 309 -26.10 -13.42 4.89
CA GLU A 309 -26.60 -13.68 3.52
C GLU A 309 -25.65 -14.57 2.72
N TYR A 310 -24.35 -14.38 2.90
CA TYR A 310 -23.32 -15.16 2.22
C TYR A 310 -22.65 -16.20 3.13
N SER A 311 -23.18 -16.41 4.35
CA SER A 311 -22.58 -17.31 5.34
C SER A 311 -22.57 -18.79 4.91
N SER A 312 -23.38 -19.18 3.93
CA SER A 312 -23.42 -20.53 3.37
C SER A 312 -22.54 -20.74 2.13
N ARG A 313 -21.88 -19.69 1.63
CA ARG A 313 -21.05 -19.73 0.41
C ARG A 313 -19.65 -20.27 0.67
N GLY A 314 -19.08 -20.95 -0.31
CA GLY A 314 -17.76 -21.54 -0.24
C GLY A 314 -17.70 -22.86 0.54
N VAL A 315 -16.61 -23.57 0.31
CA VAL A 315 -16.25 -24.79 1.03
C VAL A 315 -15.07 -24.44 1.92
N TYR A 316 -15.24 -24.63 3.22
CA TYR A 316 -14.21 -24.39 4.23
C TYR A 316 -13.61 -25.70 4.69
N ILE A 317 -12.36 -25.64 5.14
CA ILE A 317 -11.64 -26.75 5.74
C ILE A 317 -11.26 -26.37 7.17
N LEU A 318 -11.42 -27.30 8.11
CA LEU A 318 -10.92 -27.20 9.47
C LEU A 318 -10.09 -28.44 9.79
N MET A 319 -8.89 -28.23 10.32
CA MET A 319 -7.97 -29.29 10.76
C MET A 319 -7.75 -29.16 12.26
N PHE A 320 -7.91 -30.26 12.99
CA PHE A 320 -7.75 -30.29 14.44
C PHE A 320 -7.24 -31.64 14.92
N GLY A 321 -6.66 -31.66 16.11
CA GLY A 321 -6.15 -32.87 16.77
C GLY A 321 -7.21 -33.56 17.61
N ASP A 322 -7.16 -34.88 17.67
CA ASP A 322 -7.93 -35.70 18.59
C ASP A 322 -6.99 -36.45 19.53
N GLU A 323 -6.44 -35.70 20.49
CA GLU A 323 -5.50 -36.21 21.50
C GLU A 323 -6.13 -37.28 22.40
N SER A 324 -7.47 -37.35 22.43
CA SER A 324 -8.21 -38.34 23.22
C SER A 324 -8.24 -39.72 22.56
N ALA A 325 -7.88 -39.82 21.27
CA ALA A 325 -7.90 -41.05 20.51
C ALA A 325 -6.50 -41.48 20.08
N SER A 326 -6.09 -42.67 20.50
CA SER A 326 -4.84 -43.31 20.06
C SER A 326 -4.95 -44.04 18.72
N THR A 327 -6.16 -44.14 18.15
CA THR A 327 -6.42 -44.83 16.88
C THR A 327 -7.51 -44.15 16.06
N ILE A 328 -7.45 -44.31 14.73
CA ILE A 328 -8.48 -43.77 13.82
C ILE A 328 -9.91 -44.26 14.16
N PRO A 329 -10.15 -45.55 14.45
CA PRO A 329 -11.50 -46.01 14.82
C PRO A 329 -12.05 -45.32 16.08
N ALA A 330 -11.22 -45.16 17.11
CA ALA A 330 -11.62 -44.45 18.34
C ALA A 330 -11.96 -42.99 18.04
N SER A 331 -11.14 -42.32 17.22
CA SER A 331 -11.40 -40.94 16.80
C SER A 331 -12.69 -40.81 16.01
N LYS A 332 -12.96 -41.71 15.06
CA LYS A 332 -14.22 -41.71 14.29
C LYS A 332 -15.44 -41.81 15.20
N GLN A 333 -15.40 -42.68 16.21
CA GLN A 333 -16.49 -42.83 17.17
C GLN A 333 -16.69 -41.56 18.00
N TYR A 334 -15.61 -41.04 18.60
CA TYR A 334 -15.63 -39.86 19.44
C TYR A 334 -16.12 -38.62 18.68
N ILE A 335 -15.56 -38.35 17.51
CA ILE A 335 -15.94 -37.21 16.68
C ILE A 335 -17.37 -37.34 16.15
N SER A 336 -17.84 -38.54 15.83
CA SER A 336 -19.23 -38.73 15.42
C SER A 336 -20.21 -38.48 16.57
N GLN A 337 -19.89 -38.91 17.79
CA GLN A 337 -20.69 -38.60 18.98
C GLN A 337 -20.71 -37.10 19.28
N ARG A 338 -19.55 -36.44 19.15
CA ARG A 338 -19.40 -35.01 19.45
C ARG A 338 -20.11 -34.10 18.44
N LEU A 339 -19.93 -34.37 17.16
CA LEU A 339 -20.42 -33.49 16.10
C LEU A 339 -21.84 -33.84 15.65
N GLY A 340 -22.27 -35.08 15.87
CA GLY A 340 -23.54 -35.61 15.38
C GLY A 340 -23.67 -35.52 13.86
N ASP A 341 -24.92 -35.59 13.41
CA ASP A 341 -25.30 -35.28 12.04
C ASP A 341 -25.52 -33.78 11.91
N SER A 342 -24.77 -33.14 11.03
CA SER A 342 -24.84 -31.70 10.79
C SER A 342 -24.92 -31.41 9.30
N PRO A 343 -25.87 -30.58 8.84
CA PRO A 343 -26.00 -30.21 7.43
C PRO A 343 -24.81 -29.36 6.94
N HIS A 344 -23.97 -28.88 7.87
CA HIS A 344 -22.75 -28.14 7.53
C HIS A 344 -21.61 -29.04 7.09
N ILE A 345 -21.57 -30.31 7.49
CA ILE A 345 -20.44 -31.21 7.22
C ILE A 345 -20.59 -31.81 5.82
N LEU A 346 -19.59 -31.58 4.96
CA LEU A 346 -19.50 -32.14 3.61
C LEU A 346 -18.67 -33.42 3.56
N ALA A 347 -17.57 -33.46 4.30
CA ALA A 347 -16.68 -34.61 4.36
C ALA A 347 -15.86 -34.61 5.65
N LYS A 348 -15.40 -35.80 6.07
CA LYS A 348 -14.50 -36.01 7.21
C LYS A 348 -13.37 -36.95 6.78
N LYS A 349 -12.13 -36.61 7.10
CA LYS A 349 -10.96 -37.45 6.91
C LYS A 349 -10.18 -37.53 8.21
N HIS A 350 -9.84 -38.75 8.62
CA HIS A 350 -8.99 -38.99 9.78
C HIS A 350 -7.64 -39.49 9.28
N MET A 351 -6.56 -38.98 9.86
CA MET A 351 -5.20 -39.36 9.51
C MET A 351 -4.35 -39.45 10.77
N VAL A 352 -3.26 -40.22 10.69
CA VAL A 352 -2.25 -40.26 11.75
C VAL A 352 -1.07 -39.45 11.27
N GLU A 353 -0.68 -38.45 12.04
CA GLU A 353 0.49 -37.61 11.77
C GLU A 353 1.37 -37.58 13.02
N LYS A 354 2.63 -38.00 12.89
CA LYS A 354 3.59 -38.08 14.01
C LYS A 354 3.10 -38.87 15.24
N GLY A 355 2.21 -39.84 15.04
CA GLY A 355 1.67 -40.68 16.11
C GLY A 355 0.39 -40.16 16.76
N GLU A 356 -0.11 -38.99 16.34
CA GLU A 356 -1.35 -38.40 16.81
C GLU A 356 -2.43 -38.48 15.72
N VAL A 357 -3.70 -38.57 16.13
CA VAL A 357 -4.81 -38.57 15.18
C VAL A 357 -5.23 -37.13 14.87
N SER A 358 -5.13 -36.75 13.61
CA SER A 358 -5.62 -35.48 13.07
C SER A 358 -6.90 -35.71 12.28
N VAL A 359 -7.82 -34.76 12.39
CA VAL A 359 -9.11 -34.79 11.71
C VAL A 359 -9.22 -33.57 10.82
N ILE A 360 -9.59 -33.83 9.56
CA ILE A 360 -9.92 -32.80 8.59
C ILE A 360 -11.42 -32.86 8.32
N VAL A 361 -12.09 -31.73 8.44
CA VAL A 361 -13.52 -31.60 8.16
C VAL A 361 -13.73 -30.54 7.09
N LEU A 362 -14.46 -30.91 6.03
CA LEU A 362 -14.98 -29.96 5.06
C LEU A 362 -16.35 -29.48 5.47
N LEU A 363 -16.55 -28.17 5.38
CA LEU A 363 -17.72 -27.46 5.88
C LEU A 363 -18.31 -26.60 4.78
N LYS A 364 -19.63 -26.53 4.71
CA LYS A 364 -20.34 -25.57 3.86
C LYS A 364 -20.42 -24.21 4.56
N GLY A 365 -19.80 -23.21 3.96
CA GLY A 365 -19.88 -21.83 4.40
C GLY A 365 -19.17 -21.48 5.72
N THR A 366 -19.06 -20.18 5.98
CA THR A 366 -18.53 -19.63 7.24
C THR A 366 -19.42 -19.97 8.43
N ALA A 367 -20.73 -20.15 8.24
CA ALA A 367 -21.64 -20.63 9.27
C ALA A 367 -21.22 -22.03 9.76
N GLY A 368 -20.90 -22.94 8.84
CA GLY A 368 -20.40 -24.28 9.17
C GLY A 368 -19.05 -24.23 9.89
N LEU A 369 -18.15 -23.34 9.46
CA LEU A 369 -16.87 -23.11 10.12
C LEU A 369 -17.03 -22.62 11.57
N LYS A 370 -17.81 -21.55 11.78
CA LYS A 370 -18.11 -21.00 13.13
C LYS A 370 -18.78 -22.06 14.02
N TRP A 371 -19.73 -22.84 13.46
CA TRP A 371 -20.38 -23.95 14.16
C TRP A 371 -19.37 -25.01 14.64
N LEU A 372 -18.46 -25.46 13.77
CA LEU A 372 -17.50 -26.49 14.14
C LEU A 372 -16.51 -25.96 15.18
N ILE A 373 -15.96 -24.75 15.01
CA ILE A 373 -15.06 -24.13 15.99
C ILE A 373 -15.71 -24.09 17.38
N LYS A 374 -16.97 -23.67 17.47
CA LYS A 374 -17.71 -23.65 18.74
C LYS A 374 -17.84 -25.04 19.37
N ASN A 375 -18.11 -26.07 18.56
CA ASN A 375 -18.19 -27.46 19.03
C ASN A 375 -16.82 -28.02 19.46
N LEU A 376 -15.72 -27.58 18.87
CA LEU A 376 -14.37 -28.01 19.28
C LEU A 376 -13.88 -27.29 20.55
N GLN A 377 -14.45 -26.12 20.85
CA GLN A 377 -14.17 -25.36 22.07
C GLN A 377 -15.01 -25.81 23.29
N THR A 378 -16.00 -26.69 23.13
CA THR A 378 -16.68 -27.32 24.28
C THR A 378 -15.74 -28.28 24.99
N GLU A 379 -15.90 -28.49 26.29
CA GLU A 379 -15.04 -29.43 27.02
C GLU A 379 -15.29 -30.90 26.62
N PRO A 380 -14.24 -31.72 26.46
CA PRO A 380 -12.81 -31.32 26.46
C PRO A 380 -12.44 -30.59 25.16
N GLN A 381 -11.67 -29.51 25.25
CA GLN A 381 -11.30 -28.72 24.08
C GLN A 381 -10.38 -29.51 23.14
N LEU A 382 -10.59 -29.39 21.83
CA LEU A 382 -9.70 -30.00 20.83
C LEU A 382 -8.84 -28.93 20.15
N PRO A 383 -7.53 -29.18 19.97
CA PRO A 383 -6.62 -28.21 19.38
C PRO A 383 -6.93 -28.02 17.90
N ILE A 384 -7.18 -26.77 17.49
CA ILE A 384 -7.39 -26.41 16.09
C ILE A 384 -6.05 -26.00 15.48
N TYR A 385 -5.63 -26.70 14.43
CA TYR A 385 -4.39 -26.44 13.71
C TYR A 385 -4.57 -25.45 12.56
N PHE A 386 -5.71 -25.52 11.87
CA PHE A 386 -5.98 -24.69 10.70
C PHE A 386 -7.48 -24.53 10.45
N GLY A 387 -7.90 -23.35 9.97
CA GLY A 387 -9.25 -23.09 9.48
C GLY A 387 -9.26 -22.04 8.38
N GLY A 388 -9.87 -22.36 7.24
CA GLY A 388 -9.91 -21.43 6.10
C GLY A 388 -10.74 -21.93 4.92
N LEU A 389 -10.93 -21.07 3.92
CA LEU A 389 -11.56 -21.44 2.66
C LEU A 389 -10.68 -22.46 1.93
N LEU A 390 -11.28 -23.53 1.40
CA LEU A 390 -10.60 -24.49 0.55
C LEU A 390 -10.32 -23.84 -0.82
N THR A 391 -9.05 -23.75 -1.21
CA THR A 391 -8.64 -23.15 -2.49
C THR A 391 -7.90 -24.16 -3.38
N PRO A 392 -7.86 -23.94 -4.72
CA PRO A 392 -7.06 -24.76 -5.62
C PRO A 392 -5.57 -24.81 -5.24
N GLU A 393 -5.02 -23.69 -4.75
CA GLU A 393 -3.62 -23.59 -4.32
C GLU A 393 -3.32 -24.51 -3.13
N MET A 394 -4.21 -24.55 -2.14
CA MET A 394 -4.05 -25.43 -0.98
C MET A 394 -4.03 -26.91 -1.39
N ILE A 395 -4.92 -27.31 -2.30
CA ILE A 395 -4.94 -28.69 -2.82
C ILE A 395 -3.64 -28.99 -3.58
N GLY A 396 -3.18 -28.07 -4.43
CA GLY A 396 -1.93 -28.24 -5.18
C GLY A 396 -0.69 -28.43 -4.28
N LYS A 397 -0.70 -27.88 -3.07
CA LYS A 397 0.43 -27.95 -2.12
C LYS A 397 0.38 -29.16 -1.16
N ALA A 398 -0.76 -29.83 -1.03
CA ALA A 398 -0.96 -30.87 -0.02
C ALA A 398 -1.57 -32.14 -0.60
N GLU A 399 -0.77 -33.21 -0.71
CA GLU A 399 -1.22 -34.51 -1.24
C GLU A 399 -2.46 -35.06 -0.50
N HIS A 400 -2.50 -34.89 0.82
CA HIS A 400 -3.61 -35.38 1.64
C HIS A 400 -4.94 -34.65 1.39
N LEU A 401 -4.94 -33.52 0.67
CA LEU A 401 -6.13 -32.76 0.29
C LEU A 401 -6.62 -33.07 -1.15
N GLN A 402 -5.89 -33.88 -1.92
CA GLN A 402 -6.23 -34.16 -3.33
C GLN A 402 -7.64 -34.74 -3.52
N GLU A 403 -8.10 -35.58 -2.59
CA GLU A 403 -9.46 -36.15 -2.62
C GLU A 403 -10.57 -35.10 -2.49
N PHE A 404 -10.25 -33.92 -1.96
CA PHE A 404 -11.19 -32.81 -1.79
C PHE A 404 -11.33 -31.93 -3.04
N LYS A 405 -10.54 -32.19 -4.08
CA LYS A 405 -10.61 -31.44 -5.34
C LYS A 405 -12.02 -31.41 -5.95
N LYS A 406 -12.80 -32.49 -5.76
CA LYS A 406 -14.20 -32.59 -6.21
C LYS A 406 -15.16 -31.57 -5.58
N PHE A 407 -14.76 -30.91 -4.49
CA PHE A 407 -15.56 -29.90 -3.80
C PHE A 407 -15.20 -28.46 -4.20
N LEU A 408 -14.09 -28.26 -4.92
CA LEU A 408 -13.87 -27.02 -5.63
C LEU A 408 -14.82 -27.03 -6.82
N GLN A 409 -15.88 -26.23 -6.78
CA GLN A 409 -16.72 -26.05 -7.96
C GLN A 409 -15.80 -25.56 -9.09
N VAL A 410 -15.71 -26.34 -10.16
CA VAL A 410 -15.15 -25.82 -11.41
C VAL A 410 -16.22 -24.84 -11.87
N ASP A 411 -15.91 -23.55 -11.87
CA ASP A 411 -16.67 -22.54 -12.62
C ASP A 411 -16.59 -22.94 -14.11
N GLN A 412 -17.40 -23.93 -14.50
CA GLN A 412 -17.74 -24.16 -15.88
C GLN A 412 -18.87 -23.19 -16.21
N THR A 413 -18.60 -22.34 -17.20
CA THR A 413 -19.56 -21.57 -18.02
C THR A 413 -20.33 -20.42 -17.37
N LYS A 414 -19.82 -19.20 -17.59
CA LYS A 414 -20.45 -18.23 -18.52
C LYS A 414 -19.36 -17.47 -19.30
N GLU A 415 -18.82 -18.14 -20.31
CA GLU A 415 -18.43 -17.43 -21.54
C GLU A 415 -19.73 -17.28 -22.35
N GLU A 416 -20.31 -16.08 -22.33
CA GLU A 416 -21.13 -15.52 -23.41
C GLU A 416 -20.79 -14.03 -23.54
#